data_AF-X1A5N6-F1
#
_entry.id   AF-X1A5N6-F1
#
_cell.length_a   1.000
_cell.length_b   1.000
_cell.length_c   1.000
_cell.angle_alpha   90.00
_cell.angle_beta   90.00
_cell.angle_gamma   90.00
#
_symmetry.space_group_name_H-M   'P 1'
#
loop_
_entity.id
_entity.type
_entity.pdbx_description
1 polymer ?
#
loop_
_entity_poly.entity_id
_entity_poly.type
_entity_poly.pdbx_seq_one_letter_code
_entity_poly.pdbx_strand_id
1 'polypeptide(L)'
;MEVSSHSIDLHRVDYLKFNYLVFTNLSQDHLDYHKDMASYFNVKKKLFLEEYRYVYGGEKAVINIDNNYGKRIFKSTDLERISYSLKSDRASVWASNIKNSISGIEMDVNTSDGKKFNISSSLCGYFNIYNILAAAGICIDMGIKNSSIQRGIKSLYGVGGRFEKIDSDRKSTVIVDYAHTPDGLENVLATIKQILKPGGRIISVFGCGGDRDKEKRKIMGHISGQQADFTVITSDNPRTERPDSIISMIEEGLMESGSKEYIKETDRKKAIFKALEMTRKNDVVLIAGKGHENYQEFKDYRIPFCDREVVKEWAAEENERKNKS
;
A
#
# COMPACT_ATOMS: atom_id res chain seq x y z
N MET A 1 -14.65 6.99 -6.65
CA MET A 1 -14.36 8.01 -5.64
C MET A 1 -13.89 7.29 -4.38
N GLU A 2 -12.79 7.74 -3.76
CA GLU A 2 -12.39 7.23 -2.44
C GLU A 2 -13.21 7.93 -1.35
N VAL A 3 -13.76 7.17 -0.42
CA VAL A 3 -14.61 7.67 0.67
C VAL A 3 -13.98 7.27 2.00
N SER A 4 -13.30 8.23 2.65
CA SER A 4 -12.70 8.00 3.97
C SER A 4 -13.78 7.91 5.05
N SER A 5 -13.46 7.27 6.19
CA SER A 5 -14.39 7.25 7.33
C SER A 5 -14.67 8.64 7.88
N HIS A 6 -13.64 9.51 7.90
CA HIS A 6 -13.81 10.92 8.26
C HIS A 6 -14.81 11.62 7.34
N SER A 7 -14.77 11.37 6.02
CA SER A 7 -15.71 11.98 5.08
C SER A 7 -17.16 11.54 5.31
N ILE A 8 -17.37 10.29 5.75
CA ILE A 8 -18.71 9.79 6.11
C ILE A 8 -19.16 10.41 7.44
N ASP A 9 -18.28 10.43 8.45
CA ASP A 9 -18.62 10.91 9.78
C ASP A 9 -18.82 12.43 9.85
N LEU A 10 -18.09 13.17 9.01
CA LEU A 10 -18.18 14.62 8.87
C LEU A 10 -19.14 15.05 7.76
N HIS A 11 -19.98 14.14 7.25
CA HIS A 11 -21.03 14.45 6.27
C HIS A 11 -20.52 15.08 4.95
N ARG A 12 -19.26 14.84 4.57
CA ARG A 12 -18.64 15.45 3.37
C ARG A 12 -19.11 14.85 2.06
N VAL A 13 -19.67 13.64 2.12
CA VAL A 13 -20.17 12.89 0.95
C VAL A 13 -21.68 12.69 1.00
N ASP A 14 -22.36 13.40 1.90
CA ASP A 14 -23.82 13.34 2.01
C ASP A 14 -24.45 13.80 0.70
N TYR A 15 -25.52 13.10 0.31
CA TYR A 15 -26.27 13.35 -0.94
C TYR A 15 -25.48 13.17 -2.24
N LEU A 16 -24.22 12.70 -2.18
CA LEU A 16 -23.55 12.11 -3.34
C LEU A 16 -24.10 10.71 -3.55
N LYS A 17 -24.88 10.53 -4.63
CA LYS A 17 -25.47 9.24 -4.99
C LYS A 17 -24.46 8.37 -5.72
N PHE A 18 -24.16 7.21 -5.14
CA PHE A 18 -23.26 6.21 -5.71
C PHE A 18 -24.07 5.10 -6.37
N ASN A 19 -23.64 4.59 -7.53
CA ASN A 19 -24.22 3.37 -8.11
C ASN A 19 -23.58 2.12 -7.49
N TYR A 20 -22.25 2.11 -7.36
CA TYR A 20 -21.48 1.02 -6.76
C TYR A 20 -20.80 1.46 -5.46
N LEU A 21 -20.96 0.66 -4.42
CA LEU A 21 -20.24 0.80 -3.15
C LEU A 21 -19.27 -0.36 -2.98
N VAL A 22 -17.98 -0.07 -2.81
CA VAL A 22 -16.93 -1.09 -2.72
C VAL A 22 -16.39 -1.15 -1.31
N PHE A 23 -16.38 -2.35 -0.72
CA PHE A 23 -15.71 -2.61 0.56
C PHE A 23 -14.47 -3.49 0.34
N THR A 24 -13.29 -2.88 0.52
CA THR A 24 -12.00 -3.55 0.31
C THR A 24 -11.54 -4.37 1.51
N ASN A 25 -11.36 -3.71 2.65
CA ASN A 25 -10.97 -4.32 3.92
C ASN A 25 -11.18 -3.33 5.09
N LEU A 26 -10.92 -3.80 6.31
CA LEU A 26 -10.79 -2.96 7.49
C LEU A 26 -9.76 -3.59 8.45
N SER A 27 -8.75 -2.81 8.82
CA SER A 27 -7.71 -3.06 9.83
C SER A 27 -7.62 -1.87 10.80
N GLN A 28 -6.73 -1.93 11.79
CA GLN A 28 -6.53 -0.86 12.77
C GLN A 28 -5.95 0.39 12.11
N ASP A 29 -6.77 1.44 12.01
CA ASP A 29 -6.40 2.75 11.52
C ASP A 29 -7.36 3.80 12.11
N HIS A 30 -6.95 5.06 12.15
CA HIS A 30 -7.77 6.21 12.59
C HIS A 30 -8.42 6.07 13.98
N LEU A 31 -7.83 5.30 14.90
CA LEU A 31 -8.38 5.12 16.25
C LEU A 31 -8.19 6.34 17.15
N ASP A 32 -7.27 7.24 16.81
CA ASP A 32 -7.15 8.58 17.38
C ASP A 32 -8.43 9.40 17.20
N TYR A 33 -9.14 9.21 16.08
CA TYR A 33 -10.42 9.84 15.80
C TYR A 33 -11.61 9.00 16.27
N HIS A 34 -11.67 7.72 15.83
CA HIS A 34 -12.83 6.85 16.06
C HIS A 34 -12.85 6.21 17.44
N LYS A 35 -11.79 6.34 18.23
CA LYS A 35 -11.56 5.76 19.58
C LYS A 35 -11.37 4.24 19.59
N ASP A 36 -12.18 3.51 18.82
CA ASP A 36 -12.14 2.05 18.75
C ASP A 36 -12.55 1.49 17.37
N MET A 37 -12.25 0.22 17.14
CA MET A 37 -12.53 -0.48 15.89
C MET A 37 -14.03 -0.64 15.59
N ALA A 38 -14.88 -0.71 16.62
CA ALA A 38 -16.32 -0.87 16.44
C ALA A 38 -16.93 0.41 15.91
N SER A 39 -16.57 1.55 16.49
CA SER A 39 -16.94 2.89 16.05
C SER A 39 -16.44 3.15 14.61
N TYR A 40 -15.18 2.84 14.32
CA TYR A 40 -14.62 2.97 12.97
C TYR A 40 -15.37 2.13 11.93
N PHE A 41 -15.65 0.86 12.25
CA PHE A 41 -16.43 -0.02 11.38
C PHE A 41 -17.85 0.51 11.16
N ASN A 42 -18.53 0.93 12.24
CA ASN A 42 -19.91 1.40 12.17
C ASN A 42 -20.05 2.61 11.26
N VAL A 43 -19.09 3.54 11.27
CA VAL A 43 -19.07 4.68 10.33
C VAL A 43 -19.00 4.19 8.89
N LYS A 44 -18.04 3.34 8.52
CA LYS A 44 -17.94 2.82 7.14
C LYS A 44 -19.17 2.01 6.73
N LYS A 45 -19.75 1.26 7.67
CA LYS A 45 -20.94 0.42 7.45
C LYS A 45 -22.15 1.25 7.02
N LYS A 46 -22.26 2.54 7.42
CA LYS A 46 -23.36 3.43 7.03
C LYS A 46 -23.61 3.45 5.52
N LEU A 47 -22.56 3.43 4.69
CA LEU A 47 -22.70 3.38 3.23
C LEU A 47 -23.55 2.19 2.76
N PHE A 48 -23.46 1.06 3.46
CA PHE A 48 -24.02 -0.23 3.08
C PHE A 48 -25.33 -0.59 3.79
N LEU A 49 -25.92 0.30 4.58
CA LEU A 49 -27.18 0.05 5.29
C LEU A 49 -28.39 0.72 4.63
N GLU A 50 -29.52 0.02 4.62
CA GLU A 50 -30.79 0.45 4.01
C GLU A 50 -31.25 1.83 4.52
N GLU A 51 -31.10 2.07 5.82
CA GLU A 51 -31.49 3.34 6.45
C GLU A 51 -30.75 4.57 5.88
N TYR A 52 -29.64 4.39 5.14
CA TYR A 52 -28.88 5.47 4.51
C TYR A 52 -29.03 5.55 2.99
N ARG A 53 -29.93 4.78 2.35
CA ARG A 53 -30.17 4.87 0.89
C ARG A 53 -30.57 6.27 0.45
N TYR A 54 -31.38 6.95 1.27
CA TYR A 54 -31.77 8.34 1.00
C TYR A 54 -30.60 9.32 1.07
N VAL A 55 -29.46 8.96 1.69
CA VAL A 55 -28.24 9.76 1.72
C VAL A 55 -27.32 9.35 0.57
N TYR A 56 -26.88 8.10 0.53
CA TYR A 56 -25.78 7.67 -0.34
C TYR A 56 -26.22 6.99 -1.65
N GLY A 57 -27.51 6.69 -1.82
CA GLY A 57 -27.95 5.83 -2.93
C GLY A 57 -27.37 4.43 -2.77
N GLY A 58 -26.90 3.84 -3.86
CA GLY A 58 -26.37 2.49 -3.91
C GLY A 58 -27.33 1.57 -4.65
N GLU A 59 -26.85 0.97 -5.74
CA GLU A 59 -27.55 -0.13 -6.42
C GLU A 59 -26.87 -1.44 -6.04
N LYS A 60 -25.53 -1.45 -6.04
CA LYS A 60 -24.73 -2.65 -5.82
C LYS A 60 -23.62 -2.46 -4.80
N ALA A 61 -23.37 -3.51 -4.03
CA ALA A 61 -22.28 -3.61 -3.08
C ALA A 61 -21.25 -4.65 -3.54
N VAL A 62 -20.02 -4.19 -3.78
CA VAL A 62 -18.88 -5.05 -4.18
C VAL A 62 -18.01 -5.30 -2.95
N ILE A 63 -17.97 -6.53 -2.45
CA ILE A 63 -17.50 -6.81 -1.08
C ILE A 63 -16.46 -7.92 -1.06
N ASN A 64 -15.32 -7.65 -0.43
CA ASN A 64 -14.34 -8.67 -0.07
C ASN A 64 -14.87 -9.59 1.02
N ILE A 65 -15.18 -10.84 0.68
CA ILE A 65 -15.69 -11.81 1.66
C ILE A 65 -14.59 -12.57 2.41
N ASP A 66 -13.31 -12.32 2.12
CA ASP A 66 -12.20 -12.88 2.89
C ASP A 66 -11.87 -12.05 4.14
N ASN A 67 -12.35 -10.81 4.20
CA ASN A 67 -12.24 -9.95 5.37
C ASN A 67 -13.44 -10.16 6.33
N ASN A 68 -13.17 -10.24 7.63
CA ASN A 68 -14.21 -10.49 8.65
C ASN A 68 -15.27 -9.38 8.71
N TYR A 69 -14.88 -8.11 8.56
CA TYR A 69 -15.82 -6.99 8.49
C TYR A 69 -16.59 -6.97 7.16
N GLY A 70 -15.94 -7.38 6.06
CA GLY A 70 -16.59 -7.57 4.76
C GLY A 70 -17.71 -8.60 4.84
N LYS A 71 -17.48 -9.74 5.50
CA LYS A 71 -18.53 -10.74 5.77
C LYS A 71 -19.72 -10.17 6.55
N ARG A 72 -19.47 -9.27 7.52
CA ARG A 72 -20.53 -8.60 8.29
C ARG A 72 -21.35 -7.65 7.43
N ILE A 73 -20.70 -6.87 6.56
CA ILE A 73 -21.38 -6.00 5.59
C ILE A 73 -22.19 -6.83 4.60
N PHE A 74 -21.61 -7.89 4.04
CA PHE A 74 -22.27 -8.79 3.08
C PHE A 74 -23.58 -9.41 3.61
N LYS A 75 -23.65 -9.64 4.93
CA LYS A 75 -24.84 -10.15 5.62
C LYS A 75 -25.89 -9.09 5.93
N SER A 76 -25.51 -7.81 5.98
CA SER A 76 -26.38 -6.72 6.46
C SER A 76 -26.79 -5.70 5.40
N THR A 77 -26.16 -5.73 4.21
CA THR A 77 -26.51 -4.85 3.10
C THR A 77 -27.80 -5.28 2.41
N ASP A 78 -28.61 -4.28 2.05
CA ASP A 78 -29.83 -4.39 1.24
C ASP A 78 -29.55 -4.43 -0.27
N LEU A 79 -28.40 -3.89 -0.67
CA LEU A 79 -27.96 -3.78 -2.06
C LEU A 79 -27.73 -5.13 -2.75
N GLU A 80 -27.80 -5.15 -4.08
CA GLU A 80 -27.37 -6.31 -4.87
C GLU A 80 -25.88 -6.58 -4.64
N ARG A 81 -25.51 -7.84 -4.38
CA ARG A 81 -24.19 -8.18 -3.85
C ARG A 81 -23.30 -8.80 -4.91
N ILE A 82 -22.12 -8.23 -5.08
CA ILE A 82 -21.02 -8.82 -5.85
C ILE A 82 -19.91 -9.16 -4.85
N SER A 83 -19.78 -10.43 -4.51
CA SER A 83 -18.69 -10.89 -3.63
C SER A 83 -17.43 -11.16 -4.42
N TYR A 84 -16.28 -10.87 -3.81
CA TYR A 84 -15.01 -11.34 -4.34
C TYR A 84 -14.11 -11.95 -3.27
N SER A 85 -13.29 -12.92 -3.68
CA SER A 85 -12.48 -13.75 -2.79
C SER A 85 -11.25 -14.34 -3.48
N LEU A 86 -10.21 -14.60 -2.70
CA LEU A 86 -9.07 -15.47 -3.06
C LEU A 86 -9.16 -16.84 -2.38
N LYS A 87 -10.03 -17.00 -1.39
CA LYS A 87 -10.15 -18.20 -0.55
C LYS A 87 -11.39 -19.05 -0.83
N SER A 88 -12.35 -18.55 -1.60
CA SER A 88 -13.62 -19.22 -1.88
C SER A 88 -14.02 -19.06 -3.35
N ASP A 89 -14.21 -20.19 -4.00
CA ASP A 89 -14.78 -20.34 -5.34
C ASP A 89 -16.31 -20.15 -5.39
N ARG A 90 -16.94 -19.90 -4.23
CA ARG A 90 -18.37 -19.58 -4.12
C ARG A 90 -18.66 -18.08 -4.19
N ALA A 91 -17.62 -17.25 -4.35
CA ALA A 91 -17.78 -15.81 -4.55
C ALA A 91 -18.34 -15.51 -5.96
N SER A 92 -18.91 -14.32 -6.15
CA SER A 92 -19.35 -13.85 -7.47
C SER A 92 -18.17 -13.75 -8.44
N VAL A 93 -17.00 -13.35 -7.93
CA VAL A 93 -15.72 -13.29 -8.66
C VAL A 93 -14.58 -13.82 -7.79
N TRP A 94 -13.75 -14.73 -8.29
CA TRP A 94 -12.58 -15.21 -7.56
C TRP A 94 -11.36 -15.44 -8.45
N ALA A 95 -10.19 -15.43 -7.84
CA ALA A 95 -8.94 -15.71 -8.52
C ALA A 95 -8.55 -17.19 -8.40
N SER A 96 -7.97 -17.75 -9.45
CA SER A 96 -7.29 -19.05 -9.44
C SER A 96 -5.97 -18.98 -10.22
N ASN A 97 -5.12 -20.00 -10.11
CA ASN A 97 -3.82 -20.07 -10.79
C ASN A 97 -2.96 -18.81 -10.58
N ILE A 98 -2.97 -18.27 -9.36
CA ILE A 98 -2.28 -17.04 -9.00
C ILE A 98 -0.76 -17.27 -9.06
N LYS A 99 -0.09 -16.51 -9.91
CA LYS A 99 1.35 -16.25 -9.81
C LYS A 99 1.55 -14.81 -9.37
N ASN A 100 2.03 -14.64 -8.14
CA ASN A 100 2.34 -13.34 -7.56
C ASN A 100 3.85 -13.24 -7.38
N SER A 101 4.45 -12.20 -7.95
CA SER A 101 5.90 -12.02 -7.95
C SER A 101 6.25 -10.55 -8.04
N ILE A 102 7.53 -10.23 -7.83
CA ILE A 102 8.06 -8.88 -8.04
C ILE A 102 7.94 -8.38 -9.50
N SER A 103 7.87 -9.31 -10.47
CA SER A 103 7.64 -8.98 -11.88
C SER A 103 6.19 -8.60 -12.18
N GLY A 104 5.25 -8.98 -11.33
CA GLY A 104 3.83 -8.71 -11.51
C GLY A 104 2.94 -9.84 -11.02
N ILE A 105 1.65 -9.70 -11.34
CA ILE A 105 0.58 -10.66 -11.07
C ILE A 105 0.11 -11.28 -12.39
N GLU A 106 0.06 -12.60 -12.43
CA GLU A 106 -0.74 -13.36 -13.40
C GLU A 106 -1.78 -14.17 -12.64
N MET A 107 -3.03 -14.15 -13.08
CA MET A 107 -4.08 -14.97 -12.49
C MET A 107 -5.22 -15.21 -13.46
N ASP A 108 -6.00 -16.25 -13.19
CA ASP A 108 -7.29 -16.44 -13.81
C ASP A 108 -8.38 -15.79 -12.96
N VAL A 109 -9.19 -14.93 -13.57
CA VAL A 109 -10.43 -14.40 -12.98
C VAL A 109 -11.58 -15.30 -13.39
N ASN A 110 -12.30 -15.81 -12.41
CA ASN A 110 -13.42 -16.72 -12.56
C ASN A 110 -14.68 -16.04 -12.00
N THR A 111 -15.83 -16.34 -12.58
CA THR A 111 -17.11 -15.75 -12.19
C THR A 111 -18.15 -16.83 -11.92
N SER A 112 -19.14 -16.51 -11.08
CA SER A 112 -20.17 -17.47 -10.67
C SER A 112 -21.09 -17.91 -11.82
N ASP A 113 -21.12 -17.18 -12.94
CA ASP A 113 -21.81 -17.56 -14.18
C ASP A 113 -20.98 -18.48 -15.10
N GLY A 114 -19.82 -18.96 -14.63
CA GLY A 114 -18.97 -19.92 -15.31
C GLY A 114 -17.98 -19.33 -16.31
N LYS A 115 -17.89 -18.00 -16.43
CA LYS A 115 -16.86 -17.37 -17.28
C LYS A 115 -15.50 -17.40 -16.60
N LYS A 116 -14.47 -17.45 -17.44
CA LYS A 116 -13.07 -17.44 -17.03
C LYS A 116 -12.24 -16.65 -18.02
N PHE A 117 -11.34 -15.80 -17.53
CA PHE A 117 -10.36 -15.11 -18.36
C PHE A 117 -9.07 -14.86 -17.58
N ASN A 118 -7.95 -14.91 -18.29
CA ASN A 118 -6.65 -14.66 -17.70
C ASN A 118 -6.32 -13.17 -17.68
N ILE A 119 -5.65 -12.69 -16.65
CA ILE A 119 -5.11 -11.33 -16.60
C ILE A 119 -3.61 -11.34 -16.31
N SER A 120 -2.95 -10.28 -16.76
CA SER A 120 -1.56 -9.97 -16.42
C SER A 120 -1.49 -8.51 -15.99
N SER A 121 -0.84 -8.25 -14.87
CA SER A 121 -0.67 -6.92 -14.29
C SER A 121 0.77 -6.72 -13.85
N SER A 122 1.27 -5.49 -14.01
CA SER A 122 2.59 -5.08 -13.51
C SER A 122 2.61 -4.88 -11.98
N LEU A 123 1.42 -4.74 -11.38
CA LEU A 123 1.22 -4.64 -9.94
C LEU A 123 1.64 -5.93 -9.24
N CYS A 124 1.98 -5.83 -7.97
CA CYS A 124 2.41 -6.97 -7.15
C CYS A 124 1.76 -6.93 -5.76
N GLY A 125 1.79 -8.08 -5.09
CA GLY A 125 1.20 -8.23 -3.76
C GLY A 125 -0.25 -8.69 -3.77
N TYR A 126 -0.64 -9.49 -2.78
CA TYR A 126 -1.99 -10.06 -2.68
C TYR A 126 -3.08 -9.00 -2.52
N PHE A 127 -2.78 -7.86 -1.89
CA PHE A 127 -3.73 -6.75 -1.79
C PHE A 127 -4.16 -6.21 -3.17
N ASN A 128 -3.23 -6.16 -4.14
CA ASN A 128 -3.54 -5.75 -5.49
C ASN A 128 -4.40 -6.79 -6.23
N ILE A 129 -4.25 -8.07 -5.90
CA ILE A 129 -5.13 -9.13 -6.42
C ILE A 129 -6.59 -8.87 -5.96
N TYR A 130 -6.81 -8.59 -4.68
CA TYR A 130 -8.13 -8.20 -4.18
C TYR A 130 -8.67 -6.94 -4.86
N ASN A 131 -7.85 -5.91 -5.03
CA ASN A 131 -8.25 -4.66 -5.69
C ASN A 131 -8.64 -4.90 -7.16
N ILE A 132 -7.87 -5.74 -7.86
CA ILE A 132 -8.18 -6.12 -9.24
C ILE A 132 -9.49 -6.91 -9.30
N LEU A 133 -9.75 -7.85 -8.39
CA LEU A 133 -11.03 -8.56 -8.35
C LEU A 133 -12.22 -7.64 -8.07
N ALA A 134 -12.06 -6.67 -7.18
CA ALA A 134 -13.09 -5.67 -6.91
C ALA A 134 -13.42 -4.84 -8.17
N ALA A 135 -12.39 -4.33 -8.85
CA ALA A 135 -12.55 -3.56 -10.09
C ALA A 135 -13.10 -4.41 -11.24
N ALA A 136 -12.62 -5.65 -11.40
CA ALA A 136 -13.13 -6.58 -12.40
C ALA A 136 -14.61 -6.92 -12.13
N GLY A 137 -15.00 -7.14 -10.87
CA GLY A 137 -16.39 -7.40 -10.50
C GLY A 137 -17.34 -6.29 -10.91
N ILE A 138 -16.96 -5.01 -10.73
CA ILE A 138 -17.73 -3.87 -11.22
C ILE A 138 -17.81 -3.92 -12.76
N CYS A 139 -16.68 -4.05 -13.45
CA CYS A 139 -16.66 -4.02 -14.91
C CYS A 139 -17.48 -5.15 -15.54
N ILE A 140 -17.42 -6.35 -14.97
CA ILE A 140 -18.20 -7.52 -15.42
C ILE A 140 -19.69 -7.22 -15.28
N ASP A 141 -20.09 -6.68 -14.14
CA ASP A 141 -21.48 -6.32 -13.86
C ASP A 141 -22.01 -5.23 -14.79
N MET A 142 -21.18 -4.24 -15.12
CA MET A 142 -21.49 -3.21 -16.12
C MET A 142 -21.52 -3.74 -17.57
N GLY A 143 -21.28 -5.02 -17.80
CA GLY A 143 -21.27 -5.63 -19.13
C GLY A 143 -20.02 -5.29 -19.97
N ILE A 144 -18.94 -4.84 -19.34
CA ILE A 144 -17.68 -4.54 -20.04
C ILE A 144 -17.05 -5.86 -20.50
N LYS A 145 -16.72 -5.94 -21.79
CA LYS A 145 -16.08 -7.13 -22.39
C LYS A 145 -14.78 -7.49 -21.66
N ASN A 146 -14.56 -8.78 -21.40
CA ASN A 146 -13.35 -9.30 -20.74
C ASN A 146 -12.06 -8.79 -21.39
N SER A 147 -12.02 -8.68 -22.73
CA SER A 147 -10.86 -8.15 -23.45
C SER A 147 -10.55 -6.68 -23.13
N SER A 148 -11.54 -5.87 -22.80
CA SER A 148 -11.33 -4.50 -22.33
C SER A 148 -10.84 -4.46 -20.88
N ILE A 149 -11.38 -5.33 -20.03
CA ILE A 149 -10.92 -5.49 -18.64
C ILE A 149 -9.44 -5.90 -18.60
N GLN A 150 -9.07 -6.92 -19.38
CA GLN A 150 -7.70 -7.42 -19.51
C GLN A 150 -6.74 -6.31 -19.97
N ARG A 151 -7.10 -5.55 -21.01
CA ARG A 151 -6.29 -4.43 -21.50
C ARG A 151 -6.13 -3.33 -20.47
N GLY A 152 -7.22 -2.94 -19.79
CA GLY A 152 -7.19 -1.92 -18.76
C GLY A 152 -6.24 -2.29 -17.62
N ILE A 153 -6.38 -3.50 -17.06
CA ILE A 153 -5.52 -4.00 -15.99
C ILE A 153 -4.05 -4.05 -16.45
N LYS A 154 -3.78 -4.57 -17.65
CA LYS A 154 -2.42 -4.68 -18.19
C LYS A 154 -1.75 -3.33 -18.40
N SER A 155 -2.52 -2.29 -18.74
CA SER A 155 -2.01 -0.94 -18.98
C SER A 155 -1.67 -0.16 -17.71
N LEU A 156 -2.06 -0.65 -16.54
CA LEU A 156 -1.78 0.00 -15.27
C LEU A 156 -0.37 -0.38 -14.79
N TYR A 157 0.53 0.60 -14.73
CA TYR A 157 1.92 0.42 -14.30
C TYR A 157 2.15 0.62 -12.79
N GLY A 158 1.14 1.13 -12.08
CA GLY A 158 1.25 1.49 -10.67
C GLY A 158 0.33 2.66 -10.33
N VAL A 159 0.16 2.92 -9.05
CA VAL A 159 -0.38 4.18 -8.54
C VAL A 159 0.78 4.91 -7.90
N GLY A 160 1.02 6.17 -8.29
CA GLY A 160 2.16 6.93 -7.82
C GLY A 160 2.29 6.92 -6.30
N GLY A 161 3.43 6.46 -5.77
CA GLY A 161 3.71 6.37 -4.34
C GLY A 161 2.97 5.27 -3.57
N ARG A 162 2.34 4.29 -4.25
CA ARG A 162 1.66 3.14 -3.64
C ARG A 162 2.24 1.84 -4.20
N PHE A 163 3.15 1.24 -3.46
CA PHE A 163 3.92 0.06 -3.86
C PHE A 163 4.51 0.26 -5.27
N GLU A 164 5.01 1.46 -5.55
CA GLU A 164 5.46 1.86 -6.88
C GLU A 164 6.85 1.29 -7.13
N LYS A 165 6.95 0.38 -8.10
CA LYS A 165 8.23 -0.18 -8.52
C LYS A 165 8.97 0.83 -9.38
N ILE A 166 10.20 1.15 -8.99
CA ILE A 166 11.08 2.05 -9.73
C ILE A 166 12.21 1.25 -10.35
N ASP A 167 12.47 1.49 -11.63
CA ASP A 167 13.61 0.92 -12.34
C ASP A 167 14.90 1.57 -11.85
N SER A 168 15.85 0.78 -11.35
CA SER A 168 17.14 1.26 -10.83
C SER A 168 18.35 0.66 -11.57
N ASP A 169 18.75 -0.58 -11.28
CA ASP A 169 20.02 -1.15 -11.74
C ASP A 169 19.94 -2.59 -12.29
N ARG A 170 18.72 -3.11 -12.48
CA ARG A 170 18.38 -4.49 -12.89
C ARG A 170 18.86 -5.60 -11.93
N LYS A 171 19.58 -5.30 -10.85
CA LYS A 171 20.05 -6.29 -9.87
C LYS A 171 19.07 -6.44 -8.71
N SER A 172 18.54 -5.31 -8.25
CA SER A 172 17.58 -5.23 -7.16
C SER A 172 16.21 -4.74 -7.66
N THR A 173 15.20 -4.86 -6.81
CA THR A 173 13.93 -4.14 -7.03
C THR A 173 13.81 -3.00 -6.04
N VAL A 174 13.43 -1.82 -6.51
CA VAL A 174 13.16 -0.66 -5.65
C VAL A 174 11.67 -0.39 -5.62
N ILE A 175 11.11 -0.24 -4.42
CA ILE A 175 9.69 0.05 -4.19
C ILE A 175 9.60 1.35 -3.40
N VAL A 176 8.82 2.30 -3.90
CA VAL A 176 8.46 3.54 -3.18
C VAL A 176 7.01 3.44 -2.69
N ASP A 177 6.80 3.65 -1.39
CA ASP A 177 5.48 3.54 -0.76
C ASP A 177 5.20 4.66 0.25
N TYR A 178 3.93 5.02 0.42
CA TYR A 178 3.46 6.04 1.36
C TYR A 178 3.22 5.52 2.79
N ALA A 179 3.61 4.28 3.09
CA ALA A 179 3.52 3.70 4.42
C ALA A 179 4.29 4.54 5.45
N HIS A 180 3.55 5.35 6.21
CA HIS A 180 4.06 6.25 7.26
C HIS A 180 3.42 5.99 8.64
N THR A 181 2.70 4.87 8.76
CA THR A 181 2.07 4.35 9.98
C THR A 181 2.63 2.95 10.29
N PRO A 182 2.54 2.49 11.54
CA PRO A 182 2.97 1.13 11.91
C PRO A 182 2.33 0.04 11.06
N ASP A 183 0.98 0.02 10.97
CA ASP A 183 0.23 -0.95 10.16
C ASP A 183 0.60 -0.85 8.68
N GLY A 184 0.75 0.36 8.14
CA GLY A 184 1.18 0.56 6.76
C GLY A 184 2.56 -0.06 6.48
N LEU A 185 3.53 0.18 7.38
CA LEU A 185 4.90 -0.33 7.25
C LEU A 185 4.95 -1.87 7.40
N GLU A 186 4.23 -2.42 8.37
CA GLU A 186 4.11 -3.87 8.55
C GLU A 186 3.49 -4.53 7.33
N ASN A 187 2.40 -3.98 6.80
CA ASN A 187 1.70 -4.56 5.65
C ASN A 187 2.56 -4.53 4.38
N VAL A 188 3.29 -3.45 4.12
CA VAL A 188 4.18 -3.37 2.95
C VAL A 188 5.38 -4.33 3.08
N LEU A 189 6.01 -4.42 4.25
CA LEU A 189 7.13 -5.34 4.49
C LEU A 189 6.68 -6.80 4.40
N ALA A 190 5.55 -7.15 5.01
CA ALA A 190 4.96 -8.48 4.90
C ALA A 190 4.63 -8.85 3.45
N THR A 191 4.14 -7.88 2.67
CA THR A 191 3.87 -8.10 1.24
C THR A 191 5.16 -8.34 0.46
N ILE A 192 6.21 -7.55 0.70
CA ILE A 192 7.51 -7.75 0.08
C ILE A 192 8.05 -9.14 0.40
N LYS A 193 7.97 -9.57 1.66
CA LYS A 193 8.41 -10.89 2.12
C LYS A 193 7.72 -12.04 1.38
N GLN A 194 6.44 -11.89 1.02
CA GLN A 194 5.68 -12.89 0.26
C GLN A 194 6.10 -12.99 -1.22
N ILE A 195 6.64 -11.92 -1.80
CA ILE A 195 7.05 -11.88 -3.22
C ILE A 195 8.58 -11.88 -3.40
N LEU A 196 9.33 -11.96 -2.30
CA LEU A 196 10.78 -11.95 -2.27
C LEU A 196 11.32 -13.21 -2.94
N LYS A 197 12.27 -13.03 -3.85
CA LYS A 197 12.93 -14.16 -4.52
C LYS A 197 13.85 -14.89 -3.53
N PRO A 198 14.07 -16.20 -3.69
CA PRO A 198 15.01 -16.94 -2.86
C PRO A 198 16.40 -16.28 -2.81
N GLY A 199 16.93 -16.13 -1.59
CA GLY A 199 18.23 -15.49 -1.32
C GLY A 199 18.24 -13.96 -1.41
N GLY A 200 17.12 -13.32 -1.72
CA GLY A 200 16.98 -11.86 -1.63
C GLY A 200 16.79 -11.39 -0.19
N ARG A 201 17.20 -10.15 0.08
CA ARG A 201 17.02 -9.45 1.35
C ARG A 201 16.06 -8.27 1.20
N ILE A 202 15.43 -7.86 2.30
CA ILE A 202 14.62 -6.65 2.40
C ILE A 202 15.46 -5.55 3.06
N ILE A 203 15.70 -4.46 2.33
CA ILE A 203 16.37 -3.25 2.82
C ILE A 203 15.29 -2.17 2.99
N SER A 204 15.00 -1.78 4.22
CA SER A 204 13.97 -0.79 4.54
C SER A 204 14.59 0.59 4.74
N VAL A 205 14.11 1.61 4.04
CA VAL A 205 14.54 3.01 4.14
C VAL A 205 13.34 3.85 4.53
N PHE A 206 13.34 4.42 5.73
CA PHE A 206 12.22 5.25 6.18
C PHE A 206 12.61 6.24 7.27
N GLY A 207 11.72 7.21 7.46
CA GLY A 207 11.74 8.18 8.55
C GLY A 207 10.35 8.40 9.11
N CYS A 208 10.24 9.25 10.11
CA CYS A 208 8.96 9.70 10.65
C CYS A 208 8.84 11.23 10.56
N GLY A 209 7.62 11.72 10.38
CA GLY A 209 7.35 13.15 10.41
C GLY A 209 7.48 13.73 11.82
N GLY A 210 8.04 14.93 11.93
CA GLY A 210 7.98 15.76 13.14
C GLY A 210 6.61 16.42 13.30
N ASP A 211 6.31 16.90 14.51
CA ASP A 211 5.03 17.48 14.93
C ASP A 211 3.83 16.57 14.64
N ARG A 212 4.05 15.27 14.85
CA ARG A 212 3.08 14.18 14.68
C ARG A 212 3.19 13.22 15.85
N ASP A 213 2.33 12.21 15.85
CA ASP A 213 2.39 11.12 16.82
C ASP A 213 3.82 10.59 16.99
N LYS A 214 4.30 10.65 18.23
CA LYS A 214 5.65 10.22 18.62
C LYS A 214 5.70 8.74 18.96
N GLU A 215 4.59 8.16 19.43
CA GLU A 215 4.53 6.76 19.86
C GLU A 215 4.78 5.82 18.69
N LYS A 216 4.25 6.15 17.50
CA LYS A 216 4.47 5.35 16.30
C LYS A 216 5.95 5.20 15.90
N ARG A 217 6.83 6.14 16.26
CA ARG A 217 8.24 6.15 15.81
C ARG A 217 8.96 4.88 16.27
N LYS A 218 8.80 4.58 17.55
CA LYS A 218 9.36 3.40 18.21
C LYS A 218 8.74 2.12 17.63
N ILE A 219 7.42 2.09 17.47
CA ILE A 219 6.71 0.92 16.92
C ILE A 219 7.18 0.63 15.48
N MET A 220 7.30 1.65 14.63
CA MET A 220 7.80 1.49 13.26
C MET A 220 9.25 1.02 13.21
N GLY A 221 10.11 1.52 14.11
CA GLY A 221 11.47 1.00 14.31
C GLY A 221 11.48 -0.49 14.62
N HIS A 222 10.64 -0.91 15.58
CA HIS A 222 10.51 -2.31 15.97
C HIS A 222 10.03 -3.20 14.81
N ILE A 223 9.00 -2.76 14.08
CA ILE A 223 8.46 -3.48 12.91
C ILE A 223 9.54 -3.67 11.85
N SER A 224 10.26 -2.60 11.50
CA SER A 224 11.34 -2.69 10.50
C SER A 224 12.43 -3.64 10.96
N GLY A 225 12.83 -3.59 12.23
CA GLY A 225 13.84 -4.49 12.79
C GLY A 225 13.41 -5.96 12.86
N GLN A 226 12.11 -6.27 12.91
CA GLN A 226 11.59 -7.65 12.86
C GLN A 226 11.43 -8.19 11.43
N GLN A 227 11.13 -7.31 10.47
CA GLN A 227 10.67 -7.73 9.15
C GLN A 227 11.66 -7.46 8.00
N ALA A 228 12.56 -6.50 8.17
CA ALA A 228 13.61 -6.20 7.21
C ALA A 228 14.94 -6.85 7.64
N ASP A 229 15.75 -7.24 6.65
CA ASP A 229 17.11 -7.76 6.87
C ASP A 229 18.11 -6.64 7.15
N PHE A 230 17.82 -5.42 6.67
CA PHE A 230 18.63 -4.23 6.92
C PHE A 230 17.75 -2.99 6.96
N THR A 231 18.00 -2.07 7.89
CA THR A 231 17.24 -0.80 7.99
C THR A 231 18.14 0.43 7.84
N VAL A 232 17.71 1.38 7.03
CA VAL A 232 18.28 2.72 6.92
C VAL A 232 17.29 3.71 7.51
N ILE A 233 17.61 4.21 8.70
CA ILE A 233 16.79 5.23 9.37
C ILE A 233 17.22 6.61 8.86
N THR A 234 16.27 7.40 8.37
CA THR A 234 16.54 8.70 7.78
C THR A 234 15.47 9.74 8.13
N SER A 235 15.66 10.98 7.64
CA SER A 235 14.69 12.05 7.79
C SER A 235 13.52 11.90 6.82
N ASP A 236 12.32 12.27 7.26
CA ASP A 236 11.11 12.45 6.43
C ASP A 236 10.83 13.96 6.36
N ASN A 237 9.69 14.44 6.86
CA ASN A 237 9.38 15.84 7.07
C ASN A 237 9.62 16.18 8.56
N PRO A 238 10.82 16.63 8.95
CA PRO A 238 11.13 16.91 10.36
C PRO A 238 10.35 18.08 10.95
N ARG A 239 9.85 19.01 10.12
CA ARG A 239 9.12 20.22 10.58
C ARG A 239 9.91 20.96 11.65
N THR A 240 9.29 21.25 12.79
CA THR A 240 9.94 22.02 13.87
C THR A 240 10.84 21.16 14.75
N GLU A 241 10.76 19.82 14.65
CA GLU A 241 11.60 18.91 15.41
C GLU A 241 12.99 18.72 14.78
N ARG A 242 13.98 18.42 15.62
CA ARG A 242 15.32 18.05 15.15
C ARG A 242 15.27 16.67 14.49
N PRO A 243 15.75 16.50 13.24
CA PRO A 243 15.76 15.20 12.55
C PRO A 243 16.42 14.08 13.36
N ASP A 244 17.58 14.34 13.95
CA ASP A 244 18.33 13.32 14.70
C ASP A 244 17.55 12.85 15.93
N SER A 245 16.76 13.72 16.56
CA SER A 245 15.90 13.34 17.69
C SER A 245 14.80 12.38 17.25
N ILE A 246 14.22 12.58 16.06
CA ILE A 246 13.23 11.65 15.50
C ILE A 246 13.89 10.31 15.18
N ILE A 247 15.07 10.34 14.55
CA ILE A 247 15.83 9.14 14.18
C ILE A 247 16.17 8.30 15.42
N SER A 248 16.60 8.94 16.53
CA SER A 248 16.89 8.24 17.79
C SER A 248 15.66 7.50 18.35
N MET A 249 14.46 8.09 18.26
CA MET A 249 13.25 7.41 18.74
C MET A 249 12.88 6.18 17.89
N ILE A 250 13.18 6.22 16.59
CA ILE A 250 13.00 5.06 15.70
C ILE A 250 14.05 3.99 16.04
N GLU A 251 15.30 4.40 16.24
CA GLU A 251 16.41 3.53 16.61
C GLU A 251 16.14 2.76 17.91
N GLU A 252 15.56 3.40 18.93
CA GLU A 252 15.15 2.73 20.17
C GLU A 252 14.27 1.50 19.89
N GLY A 253 13.24 1.65 19.05
CA GLY A 253 12.35 0.55 18.70
C GLY A 253 13.04 -0.55 17.91
N LEU A 254 13.94 -0.17 16.99
CA LEU A 254 14.74 -1.11 16.21
C LEU A 254 15.69 -1.93 17.09
N MET A 255 16.35 -1.30 18.06
CA MET A 255 17.21 -2.00 19.02
C MET A 255 16.41 -2.97 19.90
N GLU A 256 15.21 -2.58 20.34
CA GLU A 256 14.32 -3.45 21.11
C GLU A 256 13.81 -4.66 20.32
N SER A 257 13.79 -4.58 18.99
CA SER A 257 13.49 -5.72 18.13
C SER A 257 14.61 -6.77 18.14
N GLY A 258 15.79 -6.43 18.69
CA GLY A 258 17.00 -7.25 18.62
C GLY A 258 17.78 -7.12 17.31
N SER A 259 17.37 -6.22 16.40
CA SER A 259 18.08 -5.99 15.16
C SER A 259 19.41 -5.27 15.38
N LYS A 260 20.45 -5.72 14.67
CA LYS A 260 21.79 -5.13 14.69
C LYS A 260 22.21 -4.57 13.32
N GLU A 261 21.40 -4.81 12.30
CA GLU A 261 21.71 -4.52 10.91
C GLU A 261 20.99 -3.23 10.48
N TYR A 262 21.57 -2.08 10.85
CA TYR A 262 21.03 -0.79 10.47
C TYR A 262 22.09 0.30 10.38
N ILE A 263 21.74 1.39 9.68
CA ILE A 263 22.48 2.65 9.71
C ILE A 263 21.53 3.82 9.93
N LYS A 264 22.10 4.93 10.41
CA LYS A 264 21.46 6.24 10.48
C LYS A 264 22.09 7.17 9.47
N GLU A 265 21.28 7.81 8.65
CA GLU A 265 21.72 8.84 7.72
C GLU A 265 20.63 9.90 7.61
N THR A 266 20.89 11.08 8.17
CA THR A 266 19.90 12.16 8.28
C THR A 266 19.51 12.73 6.92
N ASP A 267 20.44 12.75 5.96
CA ASP A 267 20.16 13.18 4.59
C ASP A 267 19.43 12.07 3.83
N ARG A 268 18.16 12.29 3.50
CA ARG A 268 17.32 11.28 2.85
C ARG A 268 17.85 10.83 1.49
N LYS A 269 18.46 11.73 0.71
CA LYS A 269 19.06 11.37 -0.58
C LYS A 269 20.24 10.44 -0.36
N LYS A 270 21.14 10.78 0.56
CA LYS A 270 22.29 9.93 0.91
C LYS A 270 21.87 8.59 1.49
N ALA A 271 20.82 8.57 2.30
CA ALA A 271 20.26 7.33 2.87
C ALA A 271 19.78 6.39 1.76
N ILE A 272 19.02 6.91 0.79
CA ILE A 272 18.55 6.15 -0.37
C ILE A 272 19.75 5.65 -1.20
N PHE A 273 20.74 6.51 -1.49
CA PHE A 273 21.94 6.11 -2.23
C PHE A 273 22.68 4.96 -1.53
N LYS A 274 22.94 5.08 -0.23
CA LYS A 274 23.60 4.01 0.56
C LYS A 274 22.81 2.70 0.51
N ALA A 275 21.49 2.77 0.62
CA ALA A 275 20.62 1.60 0.53
C ALA A 275 20.71 0.90 -0.84
N LEU A 276 20.77 1.68 -1.92
CA LEU A 276 20.88 1.16 -3.29
C LEU A 276 22.28 0.58 -3.57
N GLU A 277 23.34 1.22 -3.08
CA GLU A 277 24.73 0.78 -3.24
C GLU A 277 25.02 -0.57 -2.56
N MET A 278 24.35 -0.88 -1.45
CA MET A 278 24.54 -2.16 -0.74
C MET A 278 23.71 -3.32 -1.30
N THR A 279 22.91 -3.09 -2.34
CA THR A 279 22.03 -4.09 -2.91
C THR A 279 22.79 -5.22 -3.59
N ARG A 280 22.23 -6.42 -3.49
CA ARG A 280 22.67 -7.62 -4.21
C ARG A 280 21.56 -8.07 -5.15
N LYS A 281 21.89 -9.05 -5.99
CA LYS A 281 20.90 -9.70 -6.86
C LYS A 281 19.74 -10.21 -6.01
N ASN A 282 18.51 -9.94 -6.46
CA ASN A 282 17.24 -10.32 -5.82
C ASN A 282 16.87 -9.54 -4.55
N ASP A 283 17.69 -8.61 -4.08
CA ASP A 283 17.30 -7.74 -2.96
C ASP A 283 16.14 -6.83 -3.36
N VAL A 284 15.35 -6.45 -2.36
CA VAL A 284 14.28 -5.47 -2.47
C VAL A 284 14.58 -4.30 -1.54
N VAL A 285 14.66 -3.09 -2.10
CA VAL A 285 14.76 -1.84 -1.34
C VAL A 285 13.37 -1.24 -1.23
N LEU A 286 12.85 -1.12 -0.03
CA LEU A 286 11.64 -0.36 0.28
C LEU A 286 12.02 1.05 0.72
N ILE A 287 11.53 2.07 0.03
CA ILE A 287 11.60 3.47 0.44
C ILE A 287 10.20 3.89 0.88
N ALA A 288 9.98 3.99 2.19
CA ALA A 288 8.68 4.26 2.78
C ALA A 288 8.57 5.66 3.39
N GLY A 289 7.34 6.10 3.63
CA GLY A 289 7.00 7.37 4.27
C GLY A 289 6.40 8.38 3.31
N LYS A 290 7.20 8.87 2.34
CA LYS A 290 6.81 10.01 1.47
C LYS A 290 5.95 9.62 0.28
N GLY A 291 6.11 8.40 -0.26
CA GLY A 291 5.32 7.91 -1.40
C GLY A 291 5.30 8.87 -2.59
N HIS A 292 4.18 9.59 -2.76
CA HIS A 292 3.97 10.51 -3.87
C HIS A 292 4.39 11.96 -3.58
N GLU A 293 4.75 12.29 -2.33
CA GLU A 293 5.19 13.63 -1.95
C GLU A 293 6.46 14.06 -2.71
N ASN A 294 6.53 15.34 -3.06
CA ASN A 294 7.58 15.93 -3.88
C ASN A 294 8.35 17.06 -3.18
N TYR A 295 8.26 17.14 -1.85
CA TYR A 295 8.98 18.09 -1.02
C TYR A 295 9.43 17.48 0.29
N GLN A 296 10.43 18.08 0.93
CA GLN A 296 10.80 17.82 2.31
C GLN A 296 10.59 19.09 3.15
N GLU A 297 9.85 18.97 4.25
CA GLU A 297 9.45 20.11 5.10
C GLU A 297 10.28 20.20 6.38
N PHE A 298 10.90 21.37 6.57
CA PHE A 298 11.64 21.78 7.77
C PHE A 298 10.90 22.94 8.45
N LYS A 299 11.41 23.39 9.61
CA LYS A 299 10.76 24.38 10.47
C LYS A 299 10.25 25.61 9.71
N ASP A 300 11.12 26.19 8.89
CA ASP A 300 10.86 27.49 8.26
C ASP A 300 10.87 27.43 6.73
N TYR A 301 11.14 26.27 6.12
CA TYR A 301 11.27 26.14 4.68
C TYR A 301 10.94 24.73 4.16
N ARG A 302 10.68 24.64 2.86
CA ARG A 302 10.51 23.39 2.12
C ARG A 302 11.52 23.31 0.99
N ILE A 303 12.06 22.12 0.75
CA ILE A 303 12.92 21.86 -0.42
C ILE A 303 12.21 20.90 -1.38
N PRO A 304 12.40 21.01 -2.70
CA PRO A 304 11.99 19.98 -3.64
C PRO A 304 12.68 18.65 -3.33
N PHE A 305 11.91 17.58 -3.15
CA PHE A 305 12.44 16.26 -2.84
C PHE A 305 11.45 15.16 -3.23
N CYS A 306 11.82 14.26 -4.12
CA CYS A 306 10.98 13.14 -4.55
C CYS A 306 11.79 11.84 -4.52
N ASP A 307 11.36 10.86 -3.71
CA ASP A 307 12.04 9.56 -3.57
C ASP A 307 12.28 8.89 -4.92
N ARG A 308 11.30 8.98 -5.83
CA ARG A 308 11.34 8.37 -7.16
C ARG A 308 12.40 9.00 -8.05
N GLU A 309 12.53 10.32 -7.99
CA GLU A 309 13.53 11.03 -8.78
C GLU A 309 14.94 10.77 -8.23
N VAL A 310 15.08 10.65 -6.90
CA VAL A 310 16.36 10.25 -6.27
C VAL A 310 16.80 8.86 -6.74
N VAL A 311 15.89 7.89 -6.83
CA VAL A 311 16.21 6.54 -7.33
C VAL A 311 16.64 6.59 -8.81
N LYS A 312 15.92 7.37 -9.64
CA LYS A 312 16.28 7.54 -11.06
C LYS A 312 17.63 8.25 -11.24
N GLU A 313 17.92 9.25 -10.40
CA GLU A 313 19.20 9.95 -10.39
C GLU A 313 20.34 8.98 -10.08
N TRP A 314 20.21 8.19 -9.01
CA TRP A 314 21.18 7.15 -8.67
C TRP A 314 21.40 6.15 -9.81
N ALA A 315 20.31 5.71 -10.43
CA ALA A 315 20.35 4.77 -11.56
C ALA A 315 21.11 5.35 -12.77
N ALA A 316 20.91 6.63 -13.06
CA ALA A 316 21.63 7.32 -14.13
C ALA A 316 23.14 7.40 -13.83
N GLU A 317 23.51 7.81 -12.61
CA GLU A 317 24.91 7.86 -12.18
C GLU A 317 25.60 6.49 -12.26
N GLU A 318 24.92 5.43 -11.82
CA GLU A 318 25.46 4.08 -11.82
C GLU A 318 25.67 3.54 -13.25
N ASN A 319 24.78 3.88 -14.19
CA ASN A 319 24.95 3.54 -15.60
C ASN A 319 26.15 4.28 -16.22
N GLU A 320 26.37 5.55 -15.87
CA GLU A 320 27.55 6.29 -16.32
C GLU A 320 28.86 5.72 -15.77
N ARG A 321 28.88 5.31 -14.50
CA ARG A 321 30.06 4.66 -13.88
C ARG A 321 30.41 3.35 -14.59
N LYS A 322 29.41 2.53 -14.92
CA LYS A 322 29.60 1.26 -15.66
C LYS A 322 30.10 1.48 -17.08
N ASN A 323 29.66 2.54 -17.76
CA ASN A 323 30.11 2.85 -19.12
C ASN A 323 31.54 3.42 -19.18
N LYS A 324 32.07 3.90 -18.05
CA LYS A 324 33.44 4.44 -17.93
C LYS A 324 34.46 3.40 -17.42
N SER A 325 34.01 2.25 -16.94
CA SER A 325 34.83 1.14 -16.44
C SER A 325 35.00 0.04 -17.48
#